data_AF-A0A1G0GIP0-F1
#
_entry.id   AF-A0A1G0GIP0-F1
#
_cell.length_a   1.000
_cell.length_b   1.000
_cell.length_c   1.000
_cell.angle_alpha   90.00
_cell.angle_beta   90.00
_cell.angle_gamma   90.00
#
_symmetry.space_group_name_H-M   'P 1'
#
loop_
_entity.id
_entity.type
_entity.pdbx_description
1 polymer ?
#
loop_
_entity_poly.entity_id
_entity_poly.type
_entity_poly.pdbx_seq_one_letter_code
_entity_poly.pdbx_strand_id
1 'polypeptide(L)'
;MPISSGFSLIEILISFFILSLVLLGLDAVTITALREAKTAYFFSVATQQLNNLVERLTLIKNDKVTDVLANWNVENQQALPHGRGTIITHYPIYQLNIFWGDNKSMICNKNTIGNSGCLKLIIPQQS
;
A
#
# COMPACT_ATOMS: atom_id res chain seq x y z
N MET A 1 57.88 26.59 10.53
CA MET A 1 56.88 26.61 11.62
C MET A 1 55.51 26.65 10.96
N PRO A 2 54.64 25.65 11.12
CA PRO A 2 53.30 25.73 10.53
C PRO A 2 52.48 26.74 11.34
N ILE A 3 51.78 27.63 10.64
CA ILE A 3 50.89 28.62 11.23
C ILE A 3 49.57 27.89 11.49
N SER A 4 49.24 27.60 12.75
CA SER A 4 47.93 27.07 13.11
C SER A 4 46.92 28.21 13.11
N SER A 5 46.21 28.40 12.01
CA SER A 5 45.06 29.30 11.90
C SER A 5 43.87 28.69 12.64
N GLY A 6 43.46 29.32 13.74
CA GLY A 6 42.22 28.97 14.46
C GLY A 6 40.99 29.28 13.62
N PHE A 7 39.90 28.53 13.86
CA PHE A 7 38.62 28.74 13.18
C PHE A 7 38.02 30.09 13.56
N SER A 8 37.51 30.81 12.56
CA SER A 8 36.78 32.05 12.82
C SER A 8 35.34 31.75 13.25
N LEU A 9 34.77 32.57 14.15
CA LEU A 9 33.39 32.41 14.59
C LEU A 9 32.40 32.49 13.41
N ILE A 10 32.70 33.32 12.40
CA ILE A 10 31.87 33.44 11.19
C ILE A 10 31.92 32.17 10.33
N GLU A 11 33.05 31.46 10.30
CA GLU A 11 33.22 30.22 9.52
C GLU A 11 32.36 29.09 10.09
N ILE A 12 32.35 28.97 11.42
CA ILE A 12 31.51 28.03 12.15
C ILE A 12 30.03 28.38 11.91
N LEU A 13 29.67 29.66 11.98
CA LEU A 13 28.29 30.13 11.78
C LEU A 13 27.78 29.82 10.36
N ILE A 14 28.62 30.05 9.35
CA ILE A 14 28.30 29.72 7.94
C ILE A 14 28.18 28.21 7.77
N SER A 15 29.06 27.42 8.39
CA SER A 15 29.01 25.96 8.32
C SER A 15 27.74 25.39 8.96
N PHE A 16 27.34 25.87 10.14
CA PHE A 16 26.06 25.51 10.76
C PHE A 16 24.86 25.97 9.93
N PHE A 17 24.94 27.15 9.32
CA PHE A 17 23.90 27.64 8.42
C PHE A 17 23.72 26.73 7.20
N ILE A 18 24.80 26.38 6.50
CA ILE A 18 24.77 25.46 5.36
C ILE A 18 24.27 24.08 5.78
N LEU A 19 24.77 23.55 6.90
CA LEU A 19 24.35 22.27 7.45
C LEU A 19 22.83 22.24 7.69
N SER A 20 22.28 23.29 8.31
CA SER A 20 20.84 23.37 8.57
C SER A 20 20.02 23.29 7.28
N LEU A 21 20.44 23.99 6.21
CA LEU A 21 19.77 23.95 4.92
C LEU A 21 19.82 22.57 4.26
N VAL A 22 20.93 21.84 4.41
CA VAL A 22 21.08 20.48 3.90
C VAL A 22 20.17 19.51 4.65
N LEU A 23 20.11 19.58 5.99
CA LEU A 23 19.21 18.72 6.78
C LEU A 23 17.73 18.97 6.44
N LEU A 24 17.33 20.24 6.30
CA LEU A 24 15.98 20.61 5.87
C LEU A 24 15.64 20.01 4.48
N GLY A 25 16.60 20.02 3.56
CA GLY A 25 16.45 19.39 2.24
C GLY A 25 16.29 17.86 2.32
N LEU A 26 17.05 17.21 3.19
CA LEU A 26 16.97 15.76 3.41
C LEU A 26 15.60 15.36 3.97
N ASP A 27 15.10 16.09 4.97
CA ASP A 27 13.81 15.81 5.61
C ASP A 27 12.66 15.87 4.60
N ALA A 28 12.67 16.84 3.69
CA ALA A 28 11.67 16.94 2.63
C ALA A 28 11.67 15.70 1.71
N VAL A 29 12.84 15.18 1.35
CA VAL A 29 12.97 13.99 0.48
C VAL A 29 12.61 12.71 1.23
N THR A 30 12.97 12.59 2.51
CA THR A 30 12.64 11.38 3.30
C THR A 30 11.13 11.22 3.49
N ILE A 31 10.39 12.32 3.67
CA ILE A 31 8.91 12.28 3.78
C ILE A 31 8.26 11.73 2.50
N THR A 32 8.73 12.16 1.33
CA THR A 32 8.18 11.67 0.06
C THR A 32 8.53 10.19 -0.15
N ALA A 33 9.77 9.80 0.13
CA ALA A 33 10.20 8.40 0.05
C ALA A 33 9.37 7.49 0.98
N LEU A 34 9.10 7.91 2.21
CA LEU A 34 8.24 7.17 3.15
C LEU A 34 6.81 7.03 2.64
N ARG A 35 6.25 8.09 2.05
CA ARG A 35 4.90 8.08 1.48
C ARG A 35 4.78 7.10 0.31
N GLU A 36 5.77 7.11 -0.58
CA GLU A 36 5.83 6.17 -1.71
C GLU A 36 6.01 4.73 -1.22
N ALA A 37 6.92 4.49 -0.26
CA ALA A 37 7.14 3.17 0.32
C ALA A 37 5.87 2.62 0.98
N LYS A 38 5.14 3.44 1.74
CA LYS A 38 3.84 3.07 2.34
C LYS A 38 2.81 2.71 1.27
N THR A 39 2.76 3.48 0.20
CA THR A 39 1.84 3.27 -0.91
C THR A 39 2.13 1.96 -1.64
N ALA A 40 3.40 1.68 -1.92
CA ALA A 40 3.86 0.41 -2.51
C ALA A 40 3.60 -0.78 -1.57
N TYR A 41 3.80 -0.59 -0.27
CA TYR A 41 3.51 -1.61 0.74
C TYR A 41 2.02 -2.02 0.73
N PHE A 42 1.09 -1.06 0.74
CA PHE A 42 -0.35 -1.38 0.68
C PHE A 42 -0.74 -2.09 -0.62
N PHE A 43 -0.18 -1.65 -1.76
CA PHE A 43 -0.40 -2.34 -3.03
C PHE A 43 0.11 -3.78 -3.01
N SER A 44 1.29 -4.02 -2.44
CA SER A 44 1.89 -5.35 -2.30
C SER A 44 1.03 -6.26 -1.41
N VAL A 45 0.64 -5.77 -0.23
CA VAL A 45 -0.22 -6.51 0.71
C VAL A 45 -1.58 -6.81 0.07
N ALA A 46 -2.19 -5.83 -0.61
CA ALA A 46 -3.48 -6.04 -1.28
C ALA A 46 -3.39 -7.09 -2.40
N THR A 47 -2.31 -7.10 -3.16
CA THR A 47 -2.04 -8.12 -4.18
C THR A 47 -1.86 -9.50 -3.55
N GLN A 48 -1.11 -9.59 -2.45
CA GLN A 48 -0.94 -10.85 -1.72
C GLN A 48 -2.28 -11.38 -1.18
N GLN A 49 -3.13 -10.50 -0.63
CA GLN A 49 -4.45 -10.87 -0.15
C GLN A 49 -5.36 -11.36 -1.28
N LEU A 50 -5.32 -10.72 -2.46
CA LEU A 50 -6.04 -11.21 -3.64
C LEU A 50 -5.56 -12.59 -4.08
N ASN A 51 -4.25 -12.80 -4.17
CA ASN A 51 -3.69 -14.10 -4.56
C ASN A 51 -4.08 -15.20 -3.57
N ASN A 52 -4.01 -14.92 -2.27
CA ASN A 52 -4.44 -15.88 -1.26
C ASN A 52 -5.93 -16.21 -1.36
N LEU A 53 -6.78 -15.22 -1.67
CA LEU A 53 -8.19 -15.48 -1.93
C LEU A 53 -8.38 -16.34 -3.18
N VAL A 54 -7.67 -16.08 -4.27
CA VAL A 54 -7.72 -16.90 -5.49
C VAL A 54 -7.37 -18.36 -5.18
N GLU A 55 -6.31 -18.60 -4.42
CA GLU A 55 -5.91 -19.94 -3.98
C GLU A 55 -6.99 -20.62 -3.13
N ARG A 56 -7.71 -19.87 -2.29
CA ARG A 56 -8.86 -20.41 -1.55
C ARG A 56 -10.05 -20.69 -2.46
N LEU A 57 -10.33 -19.82 -3.45
CA LEU A 57 -11.46 -19.97 -4.37
C LEU A 57 -11.34 -21.20 -5.26
N THR A 58 -10.14 -21.59 -5.67
CA THR A 58 -9.92 -22.78 -6.51
C THR A 58 -10.19 -24.09 -5.77
N LEU A 59 -10.18 -24.09 -4.44
CA LEU A 59 -10.35 -25.29 -3.61
C LEU A 59 -11.78 -25.47 -3.08
N ILE A 60 -12.63 -24.44 -3.16
CA ILE A 60 -13.95 -24.45 -2.53
C ILE A 60 -15.08 -24.69 -3.52
N LYS A 61 -16.17 -25.26 -3.02
CA LYS A 61 -17.45 -25.36 -3.74
C LYS A 61 -18.23 -24.04 -3.62
N ASN A 62 -19.03 -23.71 -4.63
CA ASN A 62 -19.78 -22.44 -4.73
C ASN A 62 -20.63 -22.10 -3.48
N ASP A 63 -21.14 -23.12 -2.78
CA ASP A 63 -21.98 -22.96 -1.59
C ASP A 63 -21.25 -22.33 -0.37
N LYS A 64 -19.91 -22.36 -0.34
CA LYS A 64 -19.10 -21.85 0.77
C LYS A 64 -18.36 -20.54 0.50
N VAL A 65 -18.61 -19.92 -0.65
CA VAL A 65 -17.90 -18.69 -1.06
C VAL A 65 -18.15 -17.54 -0.08
N THR A 66 -19.34 -17.48 0.52
CA THR A 66 -19.70 -16.46 1.51
C THR A 66 -18.87 -16.53 2.79
N ASP A 67 -18.62 -17.74 3.30
CA ASP A 67 -17.86 -17.94 4.54
C ASP A 67 -16.39 -17.59 4.34
N VAL A 68 -15.84 -17.98 3.19
CA VAL A 68 -14.46 -17.63 2.82
C VAL A 68 -14.31 -16.12 2.66
N LEU A 69 -15.29 -15.45 2.03
CA LEU A 69 -15.30 -14.00 1.89
C LEU A 69 -15.37 -13.29 3.25
N ALA A 70 -16.19 -13.79 4.18
CA ALA A 70 -16.29 -13.23 5.53
C ALA A 70 -14.97 -13.34 6.29
N ASN A 71 -14.35 -14.52 6.31
CA ASN A 71 -13.06 -14.75 6.97
C ASN A 71 -11.93 -13.92 6.34
N TRP A 72 -11.87 -13.89 5.01
CA TRP A 72 -10.88 -13.08 4.31
C TRP A 72 -11.07 -11.58 4.56
N ASN A 73 -12.30 -11.09 4.73
CA ASN A 73 -12.54 -9.71 5.12
C ASN A 73 -12.07 -9.37 6.53
N VAL A 74 -12.12 -10.32 7.48
CA VAL A 74 -11.51 -10.14 8.80
C VAL A 74 -9.99 -10.00 8.67
N GLU A 75 -9.35 -10.86 7.88
CA GLU A 75 -7.90 -10.79 7.61
C GLU A 75 -7.52 -9.46 6.92
N ASN A 76 -8.31 -9.00 5.96
CA ASN A 76 -8.09 -7.73 5.26
C ASN A 76 -8.17 -6.52 6.19
N GLN A 77 -9.12 -6.49 7.14
CA GLN A 77 -9.23 -5.39 8.09
C GLN A 77 -8.03 -5.28 9.03
N GLN A 78 -7.35 -6.40 9.29
CA GLN A 78 -6.12 -6.43 10.09
C GLN A 78 -4.89 -6.04 9.27
N ALA A 79 -4.83 -6.44 8.00
CA ALA A 79 -3.67 -6.23 7.14
C ALA A 79 -3.64 -4.84 6.47
N LEU A 80 -4.80 -4.25 6.20
CA LEU A 80 -4.96 -3.01 5.46
C LEU A 80 -5.85 -2.02 6.22
N PRO A 81 -5.58 -0.70 6.13
CA PRO A 81 -6.43 0.30 6.76
C PRO A 81 -7.83 0.23 6.15
N HIS A 82 -8.86 -0.02 6.96
CA HIS A 82 -10.24 -0.24 6.50
C HIS A 82 -10.34 -1.27 5.35
N GLY A 83 -9.48 -2.29 5.38
CA GLY A 83 -9.40 -3.32 4.34
C GLY A 83 -10.72 -4.06 4.17
N ARG A 84 -11.17 -4.18 2.93
CA ARG A 84 -12.42 -4.87 2.57
C ARG A 84 -12.32 -5.43 1.17
N GLY A 85 -13.09 -6.46 0.86
CA GLY A 85 -13.16 -6.99 -0.47
C GLY A 85 -14.50 -7.61 -0.78
N THR A 86 -14.73 -7.75 -2.08
CA THR A 86 -16.00 -8.19 -2.66
C THR A 86 -15.72 -9.18 -3.76
N ILE A 87 -16.58 -10.19 -3.87
CA ILE A 87 -16.57 -11.15 -4.98
C ILE A 87 -17.84 -10.91 -5.77
N ILE A 88 -17.70 -10.61 -7.05
CA ILE A 88 -18.81 -10.52 -7.99
C ILE A 88 -18.75 -11.78 -8.85
N THR A 89 -19.77 -12.63 -8.70
CA THR A 89 -19.88 -13.90 -9.42
C THR A 89 -20.64 -13.67 -10.72
N HIS A 90 -19.95 -13.73 -11.87
CA HIS A 90 -20.59 -13.62 -13.18
C HIS A 90 -20.09 -14.73 -14.08
N TYR A 91 -20.83 -15.84 -14.18
CA TYR A 91 -20.43 -16.99 -15.00
C TYR A 91 -20.07 -16.53 -16.43
N PRO A 92 -18.90 -16.90 -16.99
CA PRO A 92 -17.93 -17.89 -16.52
C PRO A 92 -16.72 -17.30 -15.77
N ILE A 93 -16.82 -16.11 -15.17
CA ILE A 93 -15.72 -15.42 -14.45
C ILE A 93 -16.06 -15.06 -12.99
N TYR A 94 -15.05 -15.09 -12.13
CA TYR A 94 -15.06 -14.42 -10.82
C TYR A 94 -14.35 -13.08 -10.96
N GLN A 95 -15.02 -12.00 -10.55
CA GLN A 95 -14.36 -10.70 -10.35
C GLN A 95 -14.15 -10.47 -8.86
N LEU A 96 -12.89 -10.47 -8.44
CA LEU A 96 -12.47 -10.18 -7.08
C LEU A 96 -12.06 -8.71 -7.00
N ASN A 97 -12.53 -8.01 -5.97
CA ASN A 97 -12.10 -6.65 -5.68
C ASN A 97 -11.60 -6.58 -4.23
N ILE A 98 -10.52 -5.84 -4.02
CA ILE A 98 -10.04 -5.44 -2.69
C ILE A 98 -9.93 -3.92 -2.64
N PHE A 99 -10.23 -3.35 -1.47
CA PHE A 99 -10.21 -1.92 -1.20
C PHE A 99 -9.50 -1.65 0.12
N TRP A 100 -8.88 -0.48 0.23
CA TRP A 100 -8.27 0.02 1.46
C TRP A 100 -8.38 1.54 1.55
N GLY A 101 -8.13 2.05 2.74
CA GLY A 101 -8.27 3.45 3.11
C GLY A 101 -9.72 3.91 3.07
N ASP A 102 -9.95 5.16 2.72
CA ASP A 102 -11.28 5.78 2.77
C ASP A 102 -12.14 5.51 1.52
N ASN A 103 -11.82 4.46 0.75
CA ASN A 103 -12.57 4.14 -0.46
C ASN A 103 -13.93 3.53 -0.09
N LYS A 104 -15.00 4.30 -0.29
CA LYS A 104 -16.39 3.89 -0.02
C LYS A 104 -17.05 3.16 -1.20
N SER A 105 -16.35 2.99 -2.33
CA SER A 105 -16.90 2.29 -3.49
C SER A 105 -17.12 0.82 -3.18
N MET A 106 -18.17 0.24 -3.79
CA MET A 106 -18.43 -1.20 -3.75
C MET A 106 -17.86 -1.93 -4.98
N ILE A 107 -17.47 -1.17 -6.01
CA ILE A 107 -16.98 -1.69 -7.29
C ILE A 107 -15.65 -1.02 -7.62
N CYS A 108 -14.64 -1.81 -8.02
CA CYS A 108 -13.37 -1.30 -8.49
C CYS A 108 -13.37 -1.25 -10.02
N ASN A 109 -13.69 -0.10 -10.60
CA ASN A 109 -13.71 0.06 -12.06
C ASN A 109 -12.29 0.04 -12.65
N LYS A 110 -11.36 0.73 -11.98
CA LYS A 110 -9.95 0.88 -12.35
C LYS A 110 -9.07 0.71 -11.12
N ASN A 111 -7.95 0.01 -11.30
CA ASN A 111 -6.96 -0.15 -10.24
C ASN A 111 -6.39 1.22 -9.83
N THR A 112 -6.39 1.48 -8.54
CA THR A 112 -5.92 2.74 -7.96
C THR A 112 -4.94 2.44 -6.84
N ILE A 113 -3.89 3.24 -6.76
CA ILE A 113 -2.78 3.07 -5.81
C ILE A 113 -2.62 4.39 -5.04
N GLY A 114 -2.46 4.30 -3.73
CA GLY A 114 -2.35 5.46 -2.84
C GLY A 114 -2.63 5.10 -1.39
N ASN A 115 -2.82 6.14 -0.55
CA ASN A 115 -3.30 5.97 0.83
C ASN A 115 -4.66 5.27 0.90
N SER A 116 -5.51 5.49 -0.11
CA SER A 116 -6.72 4.73 -0.38
C SER A 116 -6.69 4.25 -1.82
N GLY A 117 -7.26 3.08 -2.07
CA GLY A 117 -7.22 2.48 -3.39
C GLY A 117 -8.07 1.24 -3.51
N CYS A 118 -8.03 0.63 -4.69
CA CYS A 118 -8.68 -0.63 -4.96
C CYS A 118 -7.94 -1.39 -6.07
N LEU A 119 -8.00 -2.72 -6.00
CA LEU A 119 -7.53 -3.60 -7.06
C LEU A 119 -8.66 -4.54 -7.48
N LYS A 120 -8.74 -4.77 -8.79
CA LYS A 120 -9.62 -5.73 -9.43
C LYS A 120 -8.80 -6.85 -10.06
N LEU A 121 -9.22 -8.08 -9.83
CA LEU A 121 -8.70 -9.28 -10.48
C LEU A 121 -9.86 -10.08 -11.06
N ILE A 122 -9.69 -10.58 -12.28
CA ILE A 122 -10.70 -11.40 -12.97
C ILE A 122 -10.06 -12.76 -13.23
N ILE A 123 -10.71 -13.82 -12.76
CA ILE A 123 -10.29 -15.21 -12.98
C ILE A 123 -11.44 -16.00 -13.61
N PRO A 124 -11.16 -17.03 -14.42
CA PRO A 124 -12.19 -17.95 -14.90
C PRO A 124 -12.76 -18.77 -13.73
N GLN A 125 -14.07 -19.00 -13.71
CA GLN A 125 -14.68 -19.98 -12.81
C GLN A 125 -14.42 -21.37 -13.38
N GLN A 126 -13.70 -22.22 -12.63
CA GLN A 126 -13.59 -23.63 -12.97
C GLN A 126 -14.93 -24.33 -12.66
N SER A 127 -15.49 -24.97 -13.68
CA SER A 127 -16.73 -25.76 -13.64
C SER A 127 -16.56 -27.06 -12.86
#